data_AF-A0A438MVV4-F1
#
_entry.id   AF-A0A438MVV4-F1
#
_cell.length_a   1.000
_cell.length_b   1.000
_cell.length_c   1.000
_cell.angle_alpha   90.00
_cell.angle_beta   90.00
_cell.angle_gamma   90.00
#
_symmetry.space_group_name_H-M   'P 1'
#
loop_
_entity.id
_entity.type
_entity.pdbx_description
1 polymer ?
#
loop_
_entity_poly.entity_id
_entity_poly.type
_entity_poly.pdbx_seq_one_letter_code
_entity_poly.pdbx_strand_id
1 'polypeptide(L)'
;MATTSPREIYGVWALRPFGYERERHEDDPQDPHLLLYFRDPQNPRRAEFKYNVAINVKSKGFPSELVYAIQDPFDHQPTIKVLEELDLGFHAATGVPDTPVATSSLSLDYLRTPDLISITKTGKILPHDVPGPNNDLLDSLEPVIQAAIRNQSKMYIFGFRYRDGKGLHKVHMNQGSVGSFASQNAVGKDGAIIIHDVSGWKAVFLAFASQKVPTDGIKGNPEPGAKSLEELI
;
A
#
# COMPACT_ATOMS: atom_id res chain seq x y z
N MET A 1 -4.90 -2.88 35.26
CA MET A 1 -5.11 -3.74 34.08
C MET A 1 -4.76 -2.91 32.84
N ALA A 2 -3.67 -3.25 32.14
CA ALA A 2 -3.32 -2.57 30.91
C ALA A 2 -4.31 -3.02 29.82
N THR A 3 -5.20 -2.12 29.40
CA THR A 3 -6.06 -2.35 28.23
C THR A 3 -5.15 -2.39 27.01
N THR A 4 -4.85 -3.59 26.51
CA THR A 4 -4.16 -3.74 25.23
C THR A 4 -5.05 -3.13 24.15
N SER A 5 -4.62 -2.01 23.57
CA SER A 5 -5.25 -1.43 22.39
C SER A 5 -5.41 -2.53 21.31
N PRO A 6 -6.55 -2.61 20.62
CA PRO A 6 -6.74 -3.59 19.56
C PRO A 6 -5.62 -3.48 18.52
N ARG A 7 -4.99 -4.61 18.17
CA ARG A 7 -4.02 -4.65 17.07
C ARG A 7 -4.72 -4.29 15.77
N GLU A 8 -4.07 -3.47 14.94
CA GLU A 8 -4.55 -3.16 13.59
C GLU A 8 -4.65 -4.44 12.76
N ILE A 9 -5.70 -4.54 11.94
CA ILE A 9 -5.99 -5.73 11.13
C ILE A 9 -5.44 -5.50 9.72
N TYR A 10 -4.51 -6.33 9.28
CA TYR A 10 -4.01 -6.31 7.90
C TYR A 10 -4.94 -7.12 6.98
N GLY A 11 -5.06 -6.69 5.74
CA GLY A 11 -5.83 -7.40 4.72
C GLY A 11 -5.92 -6.60 3.43
N VAL A 12 -6.89 -6.99 2.61
CA VAL A 12 -7.21 -6.33 1.34
C VAL A 12 -8.63 -5.80 1.35
N TRP A 13 -8.84 -4.62 0.79
CA TRP A 13 -10.18 -4.10 0.52
C TRP A 13 -10.46 -4.13 -0.98
N ALA A 14 -11.42 -4.95 -1.40
CA ALA A 14 -11.95 -4.94 -2.74
C ALA A 14 -13.02 -3.86 -2.85
N LEU A 15 -12.79 -2.83 -3.66
CA LEU A 15 -13.61 -1.63 -3.71
C LEU A 15 -13.78 -1.08 -5.12
N ARG A 16 -14.72 -0.15 -5.28
CA ARG A 16 -14.79 0.76 -6.44
C ARG A 16 -14.70 2.19 -5.93
N PRO A 17 -13.70 2.98 -6.34
CA PRO A 17 -13.57 4.35 -5.89
C PRO A 17 -14.64 5.23 -6.56
N PHE A 18 -15.02 6.33 -5.91
CA PHE A 18 -15.88 7.34 -6.52
C PHE A 18 -15.28 8.75 -6.52
N GLY A 19 -14.17 8.95 -5.80
CA GLY A 19 -13.53 10.24 -5.67
C GLY A 19 -12.23 10.13 -4.89
N TYR A 20 -11.47 11.22 -4.88
CA TYR A 20 -10.27 11.33 -4.06
C TYR A 20 -10.06 12.80 -3.67
N GLU A 21 -9.27 13.00 -2.63
CA GLU A 21 -8.78 14.30 -2.17
C GLU A 21 -7.27 14.23 -2.00
N ARG A 22 -6.60 15.37 -2.19
CA ARG A 22 -5.16 15.49 -2.04
C ARG A 22 -4.91 16.44 -0.88
N GLU A 23 -4.14 15.99 0.08
CA GLU A 23 -3.52 16.87 1.05
C GLU A 23 -2.21 17.36 0.41
N ARG A 24 -2.03 18.67 0.31
CA ARG A 24 -0.77 19.27 -0.09
C ARG A 24 0.15 19.41 1.12
N HIS A 25 1.42 19.72 0.86
CA HIS A 25 2.33 20.10 1.95
C HIS A 25 1.79 21.25 2.82
N GLU A 26 0.98 22.14 2.23
CA GLU A 26 0.32 23.24 2.95
C GLU A 26 -0.82 22.77 3.87
N ASP A 27 -1.48 21.65 3.54
CA ASP A 27 -2.61 21.09 4.28
C ASP A 27 -2.14 20.17 5.42
N ASP A 28 -1.18 19.28 5.13
CA ASP A 28 -0.44 18.50 6.12
C ASP A 28 1.06 18.54 5.78
N PRO A 29 1.87 19.35 6.49
CA PRO A 29 3.28 19.46 6.18
C PRO A 29 4.09 18.21 6.55
N GLN A 30 3.55 17.34 7.42
CA GLN A 30 4.24 16.18 7.98
C GLN A 30 3.86 14.87 7.29
N ASP A 31 2.60 14.71 6.89
CA ASP A 31 2.07 13.45 6.35
C ASP A 31 0.97 13.69 5.31
N PRO A 32 1.25 14.39 4.20
CA PRO A 32 0.25 14.54 3.16
C PRO A 32 -0.12 13.15 2.60
N HIS A 33 -1.42 12.91 2.48
CA HIS A 33 -1.97 11.74 1.83
C HIS A 33 -2.80 12.10 0.60
N LEU A 34 -2.86 11.15 -0.32
CA LEU A 34 -4.01 11.02 -1.20
C LEU A 34 -5.08 10.19 -0.49
N LEU A 35 -6.24 10.79 -0.25
CA LEU A 35 -7.40 10.13 0.35
C LEU A 35 -8.32 9.61 -0.75
N LEU A 36 -8.30 8.31 -1.00
CA LEU A 36 -9.17 7.66 -1.99
C LEU A 36 -10.50 7.27 -1.36
N TYR A 37 -11.62 7.81 -1.84
CA TYR A 37 -12.95 7.58 -1.29
C TYR A 37 -13.72 6.49 -2.02
N PHE A 38 -14.40 5.64 -1.23
CA PHE A 38 -15.23 4.54 -1.73
C PHE A 38 -16.43 4.28 -0.80
N ARG A 39 -17.36 3.44 -1.27
CA ARG A 39 -18.51 2.97 -0.48
C ARG A 39 -18.33 1.48 -0.18
N ASP A 40 -18.60 1.08 1.05
CA ASP A 40 -18.60 -0.33 1.46
C ASP A 40 -20.01 -0.94 1.33
N PRO A 41 -20.26 -1.83 0.36
CA PRO A 41 -21.57 -2.46 0.18
C PRO A 41 -21.91 -3.44 1.31
N GLN A 42 -20.93 -3.94 2.07
CA GLN A 42 -21.17 -4.85 3.20
C GLN A 42 -21.76 -4.14 4.43
N ASN A 43 -21.73 -2.80 4.47
CA ASN A 43 -22.32 -1.99 5.53
C ASN A 43 -23.33 -0.96 4.98
N PRO A 44 -24.48 -1.39 4.45
CA PRO A 44 -25.44 -0.50 3.80
C PRO A 44 -26.08 0.52 4.76
N ARG A 45 -26.21 0.19 6.06
CA ARG A 45 -26.67 1.13 7.11
C ARG A 45 -25.68 2.27 7.38
N ARG A 46 -24.47 2.18 6.81
CA ARG A 46 -23.41 3.19 6.89
C ARG A 46 -23.08 3.74 5.50
N ALA A 47 -23.94 3.56 4.49
CA ALA A 47 -23.70 4.02 3.12
C ALA A 47 -23.50 5.55 2.98
N GLU A 48 -23.89 6.31 4.01
CA GLU A 48 -23.63 7.75 4.14
C GLU A 48 -22.19 8.07 4.59
N PHE A 49 -21.45 7.10 5.13
CA PHE A 49 -20.05 7.27 5.51
C PHE A 49 -19.14 7.13 4.29
N LYS A 50 -18.33 8.17 4.07
CA LYS A 50 -17.18 8.12 3.18
C LYS A 50 -16.12 7.23 3.84
N TYR A 51 -15.92 6.02 3.34
CA TYR A 51 -14.72 5.25 3.65
C TYR A 51 -13.57 5.82 2.83
N ASN A 52 -12.36 5.79 3.38
CA ASN A 52 -11.19 6.26 2.64
C ASN A 52 -10.00 5.32 2.79
N VAL A 53 -9.10 5.40 1.82
CA VAL A 53 -7.76 4.83 1.90
C VAL A 53 -6.79 6.00 1.94
N ALA A 54 -5.99 6.09 2.99
CA ALA A 54 -4.86 7.01 3.05
C ALA A 54 -3.64 6.38 2.38
N ILE A 55 -3.23 6.98 1.27
CA ILE A 55 -2.03 6.62 0.52
C ILE A 55 -1.00 7.71 0.80
N ASN A 56 0.09 7.36 1.48
CA ASN A 56 1.17 8.31 1.75
C ASN A 56 1.74 8.81 0.43
N VAL A 57 1.87 10.13 0.30
CA VAL A 57 2.61 10.73 -0.82
C VAL A 57 3.95 11.28 -0.38
N LYS A 58 4.22 11.33 0.93
CA LYS A 58 5.48 11.77 1.55
C LYS A 58 5.75 10.98 2.84
N SER A 59 7.02 10.81 3.19
CA SER A 59 7.49 10.26 4.48
C SER A 59 7.65 11.35 5.54
N LYS A 60 7.33 11.00 6.80
CA LYS A 60 7.63 11.79 8.01
C LYS A 60 9.13 11.83 8.37
N GLY A 61 9.90 10.86 7.89
CA GLY A 61 11.34 10.74 8.10
C GLY A 61 12.16 11.29 6.94
N PHE A 62 13.47 11.33 7.11
CA PHE A 62 14.42 11.62 6.02
C PHE A 62 15.06 10.31 5.49
N PRO A 63 15.20 10.13 4.17
CA PRO A 63 14.58 10.91 3.09
C PRO A 63 13.04 10.88 3.14
N SER A 64 12.43 11.97 2.63
CA SER A 64 10.97 12.16 2.61
C SER A 64 10.30 11.51 1.40
N GLU A 65 11.12 11.14 0.43
CA GLU A 65 10.76 10.63 -0.88
C GLU A 65 10.26 9.18 -0.78
N LEU A 66 9.33 8.86 -1.68
CA LEU A 66 8.86 7.50 -1.87
C LEU A 66 9.49 6.90 -3.13
N VAL A 67 9.65 5.59 -3.08
CA VAL A 67 9.88 4.76 -4.25
C VAL A 67 8.53 4.33 -4.79
N TYR A 68 8.35 4.53 -6.09
CA TYR A 68 7.14 4.25 -6.83
C TYR A 68 7.42 3.26 -7.97
N ALA A 69 6.60 2.21 -8.10
CA ALA A 69 6.63 1.30 -9.24
C ALA A 69 5.22 1.01 -9.75
N ILE A 70 5.03 1.10 -11.07
CA ILE A 70 3.84 0.60 -11.76
C ILE A 70 4.22 -0.66 -12.52
N GLN A 71 3.41 -1.71 -12.38
CA GLN A 71 3.39 -2.84 -13.29
C GLN A 71 2.11 -2.78 -14.13
N ASP A 72 2.27 -2.62 -15.44
CA ASP A 72 1.19 -2.59 -16.42
C ASP A 72 1.70 -3.24 -17.73
N PRO A 73 1.29 -4.47 -18.06
CA PRO A 73 0.34 -5.30 -17.30
C PRO A 73 0.94 -5.84 -15.97
N PHE A 74 0.06 -6.11 -15.00
CA PHE A 74 0.35 -6.87 -13.80
C PHE A 74 -0.07 -8.33 -14.00
N ASP A 75 0.88 -9.26 -14.09
CA ASP A 75 0.62 -10.64 -14.51
C ASP A 75 0.94 -11.70 -13.43
N HIS A 76 1.07 -11.31 -12.16
CA HIS A 76 1.38 -12.24 -11.06
C HIS A 76 0.19 -13.17 -10.75
N GLN A 77 0.13 -14.30 -11.47
CA GLN A 77 -0.97 -15.26 -11.44
C GLN A 77 -1.38 -15.76 -10.05
N PRO A 78 -0.47 -16.04 -9.11
CA PRO A 78 -0.87 -16.45 -7.76
C PRO A 78 -1.71 -15.39 -7.04
N THR A 79 -1.35 -14.11 -7.16
CA THR A 79 -2.14 -13.01 -6.57
C THR A 79 -3.44 -12.81 -7.32
N ILE A 80 -3.42 -12.78 -8.66
CA ILE A 80 -4.62 -12.56 -9.49
C ILE A 80 -5.71 -13.56 -9.15
N LYS A 81 -5.39 -14.86 -9.12
CA LYS A 81 -6.36 -15.94 -8.81
C LYS A 81 -7.08 -15.71 -7.48
N VAL A 82 -6.36 -15.27 -6.46
CA VAL A 82 -6.95 -14.98 -5.15
C VAL A 82 -7.85 -13.76 -5.22
N LEU A 83 -7.44 -12.70 -5.92
CA LEU A 83 -8.21 -11.45 -6.02
C LEU A 83 -9.51 -11.61 -6.82
N GLU A 84 -9.51 -12.44 -7.86
CA GLU A 84 -10.70 -12.72 -8.68
C GLU A 84 -11.87 -13.29 -7.87
N GLU A 85 -11.57 -14.06 -6.83
CA GLU A 85 -12.57 -14.69 -5.96
C GLU A 85 -13.17 -13.73 -4.92
N LEU A 86 -12.59 -12.54 -4.72
CA LEU A 86 -13.01 -11.63 -3.65
C LEU A 86 -14.22 -10.80 -4.06
N ASP A 87 -15.33 -10.91 -3.34
CA ASP A 87 -16.42 -9.93 -3.42
C ASP A 87 -15.97 -8.54 -2.92
N LEU A 88 -16.74 -7.50 -3.26
CA LEU A 88 -16.49 -6.17 -2.68
C LEU A 88 -16.60 -6.20 -1.15
N GLY A 89 -15.68 -5.50 -0.49
CA GLY A 89 -15.57 -5.42 0.97
C GLY A 89 -14.16 -5.69 1.48
N PHE A 90 -14.00 -5.67 2.80
CA PHE A 90 -12.74 -5.91 3.47
C PHE A 90 -12.55 -7.41 3.75
N HIS A 91 -11.42 -7.96 3.32
CA HIS A 91 -11.01 -9.33 3.54
C HIS A 91 -9.74 -9.34 4.39
N ALA A 92 -9.87 -9.78 5.65
CA ALA A 92 -8.73 -9.88 6.55
C ALA A 92 -7.78 -10.99 6.09
N ALA A 93 -6.48 -10.71 6.08
CA ALA A 93 -5.46 -11.75 5.95
C ALA A 93 -5.48 -12.60 7.23
N THR A 94 -6.13 -13.76 7.17
CA THR A 94 -6.22 -14.70 8.27
C THR A 94 -5.15 -15.78 8.09
N GLY A 95 -4.39 -16.05 9.16
CA GLY A 95 -3.19 -16.88 9.12
C GLY A 95 -2.10 -16.21 9.96
N VAL A 96 -1.61 -16.90 10.98
CA VAL A 96 -0.70 -16.31 11.96
C VAL A 96 0.69 -16.14 11.33
N PRO A 97 1.38 -14.98 11.48
CA PRO A 97 2.77 -14.78 11.07
C PRO A 97 3.81 -15.56 11.90
N ASP A 98 3.42 -16.56 12.68
CA ASP A 98 4.32 -17.27 13.61
C ASP A 98 5.13 -18.37 12.89
N THR A 99 4.98 -18.50 11.58
CA THR A 99 5.84 -19.34 10.74
C THR A 99 6.47 -18.50 9.62
N PRO A 100 7.75 -18.73 9.25
CA PRO A 100 8.47 -17.98 8.19
C PRO A 100 7.88 -18.09 6.78
N VAL A 101 6.76 -18.79 6.63
CA VAL A 101 6.03 -18.95 5.37
C VAL A 101 4.72 -18.20 5.55
N ALA A 102 4.53 -17.12 4.79
CA ALA A 102 3.25 -16.43 4.72
C ALA A 102 2.19 -17.39 4.18
N THR A 103 1.40 -18.01 5.05
CA THR A 103 0.39 -19.02 4.65
C THR A 103 -1.00 -18.43 4.40
N SER A 104 -1.21 -17.12 4.53
CA SER A 104 -2.47 -16.51 4.09
C SER A 104 -2.36 -16.11 2.62
N SER A 105 -3.31 -16.52 1.79
CA SER A 105 -3.41 -16.13 0.38
C SER A 105 -3.47 -14.61 0.14
N LEU A 106 -3.74 -13.84 1.19
CA LEU A 106 -3.87 -12.38 1.19
C LEU A 106 -2.70 -11.63 1.84
N SER A 107 -1.53 -12.27 1.93
CA SER A 107 -0.28 -11.67 2.38
C SER A 107 0.53 -11.16 1.18
N LEU A 108 1.02 -9.91 1.23
CA LEU A 108 2.01 -9.41 0.28
C LEU A 108 3.36 -9.20 0.95
N ASP A 109 4.41 -9.72 0.31
CA ASP A 109 5.80 -9.49 0.71
C ASP A 109 6.65 -9.19 -0.52
N TYR A 110 7.07 -7.94 -0.68
CA TYR A 110 7.85 -7.48 -1.83
C TYR A 110 9.19 -8.20 -1.96
N LEU A 111 9.75 -8.69 -0.85
CA LEU A 111 11.09 -9.25 -0.81
C LEU A 111 11.10 -10.78 -0.87
N ARG A 112 10.00 -11.42 -0.48
CA ARG A 112 9.93 -12.89 -0.35
C ARG A 112 8.90 -13.54 -1.27
N THR A 113 7.90 -12.81 -1.77
CA THR A 113 6.97 -13.37 -2.76
C THR A 113 7.67 -13.43 -4.12
N PRO A 114 7.92 -14.63 -4.68
CA PRO A 114 8.58 -14.75 -5.97
C PRO A 114 7.80 -14.03 -7.06
N ASP A 115 8.52 -13.34 -7.95
CA ASP A 115 7.99 -12.70 -9.16
C ASP A 115 6.88 -11.66 -8.96
N LEU A 116 6.58 -11.25 -7.72
CA LEU A 116 5.61 -10.19 -7.44
C LEU A 116 6.11 -8.83 -7.93
N ILE A 117 7.28 -8.39 -7.45
CA ILE A 117 7.90 -7.12 -7.80
C ILE A 117 9.40 -7.20 -7.51
N SER A 118 10.21 -6.45 -8.25
CA SER A 118 11.61 -6.19 -7.89
C SER A 118 11.77 -4.69 -7.67
N ILE A 119 11.43 -4.22 -6.47
CA ILE A 119 11.30 -2.79 -6.17
C ILE A 119 12.59 -2.01 -6.44
N THR A 120 13.77 -2.63 -6.25
CA THR A 120 15.08 -2.03 -6.54
C THR A 120 15.42 -1.95 -8.03
N LYS A 121 14.72 -2.71 -8.90
CA LYS A 121 14.93 -2.68 -10.35
C LYS A 121 13.88 -1.85 -11.09
N THR A 122 12.65 -1.85 -10.59
CA THR A 122 11.50 -1.22 -11.26
C THR A 122 11.05 0.07 -10.58
N GLY A 123 11.47 0.28 -9.33
CA GLY A 123 11.15 1.49 -8.57
C GLY A 123 11.82 2.72 -9.14
N LYS A 124 11.14 3.86 -8.99
CA LYS A 124 11.65 5.19 -9.28
C LYS A 124 11.46 6.04 -8.04
N ILE A 125 12.45 6.85 -7.71
CA ILE A 125 12.32 7.85 -6.66
C ILE A 125 11.72 9.10 -7.30
N LEU A 126 10.57 9.50 -6.78
CA LEU A 126 9.92 10.74 -7.18
C LEU A 126 9.78 11.63 -5.94
N PRO A 127 9.94 12.96 -6.11
CA PRO A 127 9.50 13.89 -5.08
C PRO A 127 7.97 13.81 -4.93
N HIS A 128 7.43 14.39 -3.86
CA HIS A 128 6.03 14.18 -3.46
C HIS A 128 5.04 15.17 -4.08
N ASP A 129 5.43 16.42 -4.26
CA ASP A 129 4.55 17.53 -4.66
C ASP A 129 5.42 18.67 -5.24
N VAL A 130 5.76 18.59 -6.53
CA VAL A 130 6.63 19.56 -7.20
C VAL A 130 5.85 20.27 -8.31
N PRO A 131 5.84 21.61 -8.37
CA PRO A 131 5.12 22.31 -9.44
C PRO A 131 5.60 21.92 -10.84
N GLY A 132 4.67 21.50 -11.69
CA GLY A 132 4.91 21.08 -13.07
C GLY A 132 4.44 19.65 -13.33
N PRO A 133 4.24 19.23 -14.59
CA PRO A 133 3.72 17.91 -14.89
C PRO A 133 4.83 16.85 -15.00
N ASN A 134 4.47 15.62 -14.62
CA ASN A 134 5.30 14.41 -14.67
C ASN A 134 6.60 14.50 -13.87
N ASN A 135 6.58 15.21 -12.75
CA ASN A 135 7.78 15.42 -11.94
C ASN A 135 7.67 14.88 -10.51
N ASP A 136 6.46 14.45 -10.08
CA ASP A 136 6.23 13.95 -8.74
C ASP A 136 5.36 12.66 -8.69
N LEU A 137 5.19 12.15 -7.47
CA LEU A 137 4.40 10.94 -7.20
C LEU A 137 2.91 11.13 -7.53
N LEU A 138 2.35 12.31 -7.27
CA LEU A 138 0.95 12.61 -7.51
C LEU A 138 0.64 12.60 -9.00
N ASP A 139 1.50 13.19 -9.82
CA ASP A 139 1.44 13.17 -11.28
C ASP A 139 1.42 11.75 -11.85
N SER A 140 2.09 10.81 -11.17
CA SER A 140 2.14 9.41 -11.59
C SER A 140 0.92 8.62 -11.12
N LEU A 141 0.44 8.87 -9.89
CA LEU A 141 -0.64 8.11 -9.26
C LEU A 141 -2.04 8.57 -9.70
N GLU A 142 -2.23 9.86 -9.95
CA GLU A 142 -3.54 10.41 -10.27
C GLU A 142 -4.13 9.94 -11.59
N PRO A 143 -3.39 9.84 -12.71
CA PRO A 143 -3.95 9.31 -13.94
C PRO A 143 -4.50 7.90 -13.75
N VAL A 144 -3.82 7.10 -12.91
CA VAL A 144 -4.23 5.75 -12.53
C VAL A 144 -5.53 5.76 -11.72
N ILE A 145 -5.61 6.59 -10.68
CA ILE A 145 -6.82 6.71 -9.83
C ILE A 145 -8.00 7.28 -10.61
N GLN A 146 -7.79 8.33 -11.41
CA GLN A 146 -8.83 8.94 -12.22
C GLN A 146 -9.36 7.97 -13.28
N ALA A 147 -8.48 7.16 -13.90
CA ALA A 147 -8.90 6.10 -14.80
C ALA A 147 -9.77 5.07 -14.06
N ALA A 148 -9.35 4.62 -12.87
CA ALA A 148 -10.13 3.68 -12.07
C ALA A 148 -11.52 4.21 -11.70
N ILE A 149 -11.63 5.50 -11.35
CA ILE A 149 -12.92 6.15 -11.07
C ILE A 149 -13.79 6.20 -12.33
N ARG A 150 -13.23 6.70 -13.45
CA ARG A 150 -13.98 6.84 -14.73
C ARG A 150 -14.49 5.50 -15.25
N ASN A 151 -13.66 4.46 -15.17
CA ASN A 151 -13.96 3.13 -15.69
C ASN A 151 -14.75 2.28 -14.68
N GLN A 152 -15.02 2.80 -13.48
CA GLN A 152 -15.60 2.04 -12.36
C GLN A 152 -14.83 0.74 -12.06
N SER A 153 -13.51 0.79 -12.23
CA SER A 153 -12.60 -0.35 -12.09
C SER A 153 -12.69 -0.92 -10.68
N LYS A 154 -12.53 -2.23 -10.57
CA LYS A 154 -12.41 -2.89 -9.27
C LYS A 154 -10.97 -2.71 -8.80
N MET A 155 -10.80 -2.15 -7.61
CA MET A 155 -9.49 -2.00 -6.97
C MET A 155 -9.38 -2.93 -5.76
N TYR A 156 -8.19 -3.45 -5.54
CA TYR A 156 -7.81 -4.27 -4.39
C TYR A 156 -6.68 -3.56 -3.68
N ILE A 157 -6.98 -3.00 -2.51
CA ILE A 157 -6.03 -2.21 -1.75
C ILE A 157 -5.55 -3.02 -0.56
N PHE A 158 -4.26 -3.34 -0.53
CA PHE A 158 -3.63 -4.01 0.60
C PHE A 158 -3.13 -2.99 1.61
N GLY A 159 -3.37 -3.23 2.88
CA GLY A 159 -2.93 -2.36 3.96
C GLY A 159 -3.52 -2.74 5.31
N PHE A 160 -3.40 -1.83 6.27
CA PHE A 160 -3.97 -2.02 7.61
C PHE A 160 -5.27 -1.25 7.74
N ARG A 161 -6.30 -1.92 8.25
CA ARG A 161 -7.59 -1.32 8.53
C ARG A 161 -7.49 -0.33 9.70
N TYR A 162 -8.10 0.83 9.53
CA TYR A 162 -8.24 1.80 10.62
C TYR A 162 -8.93 1.18 11.84
N ARG A 163 -8.59 1.68 13.03
CA ARG A 163 -9.19 1.20 14.29
C ARG A 163 -10.70 1.43 14.35
N ASP A 164 -11.20 2.48 13.72
CA ASP A 164 -12.64 2.76 13.61
C ASP A 164 -13.34 1.92 12.53
N GLY A 165 -12.56 1.15 11.76
CA GLY A 165 -13.01 0.27 10.70
C GLY A 165 -13.40 0.97 9.40
N LYS A 166 -13.17 2.28 9.26
CA LYS A 166 -13.68 3.13 8.16
C LYS A 166 -12.73 3.32 6.98
N GLY A 167 -11.73 2.44 6.83
CA GLY A 167 -10.75 2.59 5.77
C GLY A 167 -9.46 1.83 5.98
N LEU A 168 -8.45 2.16 5.18
CA LEU A 168 -7.10 1.59 5.23
C LEU A 168 -6.02 2.68 5.28
N HIS A 169 -4.88 2.34 5.88
CA HIS A 169 -3.60 3.05 5.74
C HIS A 169 -2.45 2.07 5.51
N LYS A 170 -1.21 2.58 5.49
CA LYS A 170 0.01 1.79 5.31
C LYS A 170 0.00 1.00 4.00
N VAL A 171 -0.41 1.67 2.93
CA VAL A 171 -0.50 1.14 1.56
C VAL A 171 0.86 1.22 0.87
N HIS A 172 1.90 0.76 1.55
CA HIS A 172 3.28 0.76 1.08
C HIS A 172 4.03 -0.44 1.69
N MET A 173 5.28 -0.68 1.28
CA MET A 173 6.14 -1.70 1.89
C MET A 173 6.23 -1.45 3.41
N ASN A 174 5.90 -2.45 4.21
CA ASN A 174 5.81 -2.35 5.67
C ASN A 174 6.98 -3.08 6.35
N GLN A 175 8.15 -3.08 5.73
CA GLN A 175 9.38 -3.68 6.24
C GLN A 175 10.59 -2.80 5.91
N GLY A 176 11.72 -3.04 6.58
CA GLY A 176 12.96 -2.31 6.34
C GLY A 176 13.01 -0.90 6.93
N SER A 177 12.00 -0.48 7.68
CA SER A 177 12.00 0.81 8.37
C SER A 177 13.01 0.82 9.53
N VAL A 178 13.64 1.98 9.75
CA VAL A 178 14.66 2.21 10.80
C VAL A 178 14.19 3.23 11.84
N GLY A 179 14.95 3.38 12.92
CA GLY A 179 14.69 4.41 13.95
C GLY A 179 13.33 4.24 14.63
N SER A 180 12.58 5.34 14.78
CA SER A 180 11.26 5.36 15.43
C SER A 180 10.21 4.48 14.73
N PHE A 181 10.41 4.18 13.44
CA PHE A 181 9.48 3.37 12.64
C PHE A 181 9.84 1.89 12.62
N ALA A 182 10.99 1.47 13.16
CA ALA A 182 11.42 0.06 13.14
C ALA A 182 10.42 -0.88 13.83
N SER A 183 9.72 -0.42 14.86
CA SER A 183 8.69 -1.19 15.55
C SER A 183 7.44 -1.50 14.70
N GLN A 184 7.31 -0.85 13.55
CA GLN A 184 6.19 -1.03 12.62
C GLN A 184 6.48 -2.06 11.53
N ASN A 185 7.72 -2.56 11.43
CA ASN A 185 8.08 -3.58 10.47
C ASN A 185 7.24 -4.85 10.67
N ALA A 186 6.79 -5.42 9.57
CA ALA A 186 6.03 -6.66 9.55
C ALA A 186 6.21 -7.41 8.23
N VAL A 187 6.70 -8.65 8.34
CA VAL A 187 6.80 -9.61 7.23
C VAL A 187 5.41 -9.96 6.70
N GLY A 188 5.26 -10.05 5.38
CA GLY A 188 3.99 -10.44 4.74
C GLY A 188 2.85 -9.43 4.89
N LYS A 189 3.15 -8.19 5.26
CA LYS A 189 2.12 -7.15 5.45
C LYS A 189 2.37 -5.92 4.61
N ASP A 190 3.01 -6.06 3.46
CA ASP A 190 3.22 -4.95 2.54
C ASP A 190 1.89 -4.49 1.93
N GLY A 191 1.75 -3.18 1.73
CA GLY A 191 0.60 -2.58 1.07
C GLY A 191 0.81 -2.50 -0.44
N ALA A 192 -0.28 -2.41 -1.20
CA ALA A 192 -0.26 -2.26 -2.66
C ALA A 192 -1.62 -1.80 -3.16
N ILE A 193 -1.65 -1.25 -4.38
CA ILE A 193 -2.88 -0.92 -5.09
C ILE A 193 -2.92 -1.77 -6.36
N ILE A 194 -3.86 -2.70 -6.44
CA ILE A 194 -4.06 -3.53 -7.62
C ILE A 194 -5.40 -3.18 -8.25
N ILE A 195 -5.45 -3.02 -9.56
CA ILE A 195 -6.61 -2.53 -10.32
C ILE A 195 -6.92 -3.55 -11.40
N HIS A 196 -8.21 -3.85 -11.57
CA HIS A 196 -8.72 -4.71 -12.62
C HIS A 196 -9.92 -4.06 -13.32
N ASP A 197 -9.82 -3.95 -14.63
CA ASP A 197 -10.91 -3.59 -15.54
C ASP A 197 -10.74 -4.24 -16.91
N VAL A 198 -11.50 -3.76 -17.90
CA VAL A 198 -11.49 -4.27 -19.28
C VAL A 198 -10.13 -4.16 -19.98
N SER A 199 -9.23 -3.30 -19.50
CA SER A 199 -7.87 -3.16 -20.02
C SER A 199 -6.88 -4.17 -19.39
N GLY A 200 -7.33 -4.95 -18.41
CA GLY A 200 -6.53 -5.97 -17.72
C GLY A 200 -6.17 -5.55 -16.30
N TRP A 201 -5.07 -6.14 -15.81
CA TRP A 201 -4.58 -5.95 -14.46
C TRP A 201 -3.43 -4.96 -14.43
N LYS A 202 -3.42 -4.09 -13.43
CA LYS A 202 -2.36 -3.12 -13.16
C LYS A 202 -2.07 -3.09 -11.66
N ALA A 203 -0.81 -2.93 -11.28
CA ALA A 203 -0.42 -2.78 -9.89
C ALA A 203 0.45 -1.54 -9.68
N VAL A 204 0.26 -0.90 -8.53
CA VAL A 204 1.10 0.17 -8.01
C VAL A 204 1.67 -0.27 -6.68
N PHE A 205 2.99 -0.18 -6.57
CA PHE A 205 3.75 -0.52 -5.39
C PHE A 205 4.47 0.72 -4.88
N LEU A 206 4.36 0.95 -3.57
CA LEU A 206 4.99 2.04 -2.86
C LEU A 206 5.96 1.51 -1.81
N ALA A 207 7.06 2.22 -1.59
CA ALA A 207 7.95 2.05 -0.45
C ALA A 207 8.54 3.41 -0.07
N PHE A 208 9.10 3.57 1.12
CA PHE A 208 9.84 4.78 1.47
C PHE A 208 11.30 4.64 1.05
N ALA A 209 11.89 5.69 0.47
CA ALA A 209 13.29 5.66 0.01
C ALA A 209 14.28 5.34 1.17
N SER A 210 13.89 5.68 2.40
CA SER A 210 14.64 5.41 3.64
C SER A 210 14.64 3.94 4.09
N GLN A 211 13.70 3.13 3.59
CA GLN A 211 13.61 1.72 3.98
C GLN A 211 14.79 0.94 3.42
N LYS A 212 15.30 0.00 4.21
CA LYS A 212 16.49 -0.77 3.88
C LYS A 212 16.17 -2.21 3.53
N VAL A 213 16.91 -2.73 2.55
CA VAL A 213 16.84 -4.12 2.09
C VAL A 213 18.24 -4.73 1.98
N PRO A 214 18.43 -6.04 2.22
CA PRO A 214 17.40 -7.04 2.57
C PRO A 214 16.90 -6.91 4.03
N THR A 215 15.80 -7.62 4.34
CA THR A 215 15.19 -7.65 5.68
C THR A 215 15.12 -9.07 6.25
N ASP A 216 15.13 -9.17 7.58
CA ASP A 216 14.99 -10.44 8.29
C ASP A 216 13.58 -11.04 8.11
N GLY A 217 13.49 -12.38 8.02
CA GLY A 217 12.24 -13.09 7.80
C GLY A 217 11.33 -13.27 9.02
N ILE A 218 11.62 -12.60 10.15
CA ILE A 218 10.87 -12.77 11.41
C ILE A 218 10.05 -11.51 11.71
N LYS A 219 10.70 -10.35 11.68
CA LYS A 219 10.14 -9.04 11.99
C LYS A 219 10.18 -8.10 10.79
N GLY A 220 10.97 -8.41 9.76
CA GLY A 220 11.15 -7.53 8.61
C GLY A 220 12.05 -6.34 8.93
N ASN A 221 12.95 -6.45 9.92
CA ASN A 221 13.95 -5.39 10.14
C ASN A 221 15.07 -5.52 9.11
N PRO A 222 15.78 -4.42 8.81
CA PRO A 222 16.97 -4.48 7.97
C PRO A 222 18.02 -5.47 8.49
N GLU A 223 18.56 -6.29 7.61
CA GLU A 223 19.69 -7.17 7.94
C GLU A 223 21.00 -6.39 8.07
N PRO A 224 22.04 -6.94 8.74
CA PRO A 224 23.36 -6.33 8.75
C PRO A 224 23.87 -6.05 7.33
N GLY A 225 24.28 -4.81 7.07
CA GLY A 225 24.76 -4.37 5.75
C GLY A 225 23.65 -4.00 4.75
N ALA A 226 22.38 -4.05 5.14
CA ALA A 226 21.28 -3.57 4.32
C ALA A 226 21.44 -2.09 3.94
N LYS A 227 21.12 -1.77 2.69
CA LYS A 227 21.18 -0.42 2.13
C LYS A 227 19.77 0.13 1.96
N SER A 228 19.63 1.45 2.03
CA SER A 228 18.35 2.09 1.75
C SER A 228 17.96 1.88 0.27
N LEU A 229 16.67 2.00 -0.03
CA LEU A 229 16.22 1.99 -1.42
C LEU A 229 16.77 3.18 -2.20
N GLU A 230 16.98 4.32 -1.54
CA GLU A 230 17.70 5.48 -2.11
C GLU A 230 19.13 5.13 -2.55
N GLU A 231 19.84 4.30 -1.81
CA GLU A 231 21.20 3.88 -2.19
C GLU A 231 21.21 2.85 -3.34
N LEU A 232 20.06 2.27 -3.67
CA LEU A 232 19.94 1.13 -4.59
C LEU A 232 19.23 1.47 -5.91
N ILE A 233 18.54 2.62 -6.00
CA ILE A 233 17.73 3.08 -7.14
C ILE A 233 18.30 4.40 -7.65
#